data_AF-A0A9C7QTQ4-F1
#
_entry.id   AF-A0A9C7QTQ4-F1
#
_cell.length_a   1.000
_cell.length_b   1.000
_cell.length_c   1.000
_cell.angle_alpha   90.00
_cell.angle_beta   90.00
_cell.angle_gamma   90.00
#
_symmetry.space_group_name_H-M   'P 1'
#
loop_
_entity.id
_entity.type
_entity.pdbx_description
1 polymer ?
#
loop_
_entity_poly.entity_id
_entity_poly.type
_entity_poly.pdbx_seq_one_letter_code
_entity_poly.pdbx_strand_id
1 'polypeptide(L)'
;MSRRKYTFQQRLEVVMHYFATDEGYRLTSARFNVPRTQVRIWVAAYDAYGEEGLKPRDKGVSIAPDIRVEAVKAVLTGQISQTQAAAKFNVAGSASVGKWMKVFSEHGEEGLRSLRIGKKRALHMIDDPVALEAALERSKDKRIQELEQKVRRLELRILYLKKFESLSSIRDKVRIIDELRQHYSFEQLLQIAQIPRSTFYYHLKALRSPGKYDEVKCRIKEIYDENQGRYGYRRIALALRREGGALNHKVVQRLMNVLRLKAAIRVKRYSSWRGEHGRAADNILQRNFKASRPNEKWVTDVTEFAVNGRKLYLSPIIDLFNNEVISYSISERPTMPMIDEMLIKAFARMDPNSKPVLHSDQGWQYRHRWYQYQLRDFGVTQSMSRKGNCLDNACAECFFGTLKSECFYLGKFKDIDELKDAIEDYIRYYNTRRISLKFNGLSPVEYRLKFHPLRI
;
A
#
# COMPACT_ATOMS: atom_id res chain seq x y z
N MET A 1 -7.28 -5.70 45.79
CA MET A 1 -6.27 -4.80 46.39
C MET A 1 -5.83 -3.78 45.34
N SER A 2 -5.94 -2.48 45.61
CA SER A 2 -5.45 -1.43 44.69
C SER A 2 -3.93 -1.55 44.58
N ARG A 3 -3.42 -1.96 43.41
CA ARG A 3 -1.97 -2.00 43.13
C ARG A 3 -1.44 -0.57 43.24
N ARG A 4 -0.51 -0.34 44.17
CA ARG A 4 0.19 0.93 44.32
C ARG A 4 0.98 1.22 43.03
N LYS A 5 1.00 2.49 42.60
CA LYS A 5 1.56 2.92 41.31
C LYS A 5 3.08 2.72 41.18
N TYR A 6 3.83 2.76 42.28
CA TYR A 6 5.28 2.60 42.32
C TYR A 6 5.68 1.62 43.43
N THR A 7 6.55 0.66 43.12
CA THR A 7 7.08 -0.32 44.07
C THR A 7 8.16 0.30 44.98
N PHE A 8 8.50 -0.34 46.09
CA PHE A 8 9.60 0.10 46.96
C PHE A 8 10.92 0.19 46.17
N GLN A 9 11.23 -0.85 45.39
CA GLN A 9 12.44 -0.91 44.57
C GLN A 9 12.54 0.26 43.58
N GLN A 10 11.43 0.61 42.92
CA GLN A 10 11.39 1.75 42.00
C GLN A 10 11.62 3.09 42.69
N ARG A 11 11.18 3.24 43.95
CA ARG A 11 11.42 4.47 44.72
C ARG A 11 12.88 4.57 45.11
N LEU A 12 13.46 3.46 45.57
CA LEU A 12 14.86 3.39 45.98
C LEU A 12 15.78 3.71 44.79
N GLU A 13 15.54 3.11 43.63
CA GLU A 13 16.32 3.36 42.41
C GLU A 13 16.31 4.84 42.00
N VAL A 14 15.13 5.49 42.05
CA VAL A 14 14.97 6.92 41.73
C VAL A 14 15.78 7.80 42.69
N VAL A 15 15.77 7.47 43.97
CA VAL A 15 16.46 8.25 45.00
C VAL A 15 17.98 8.02 44.95
N MET A 16 18.41 6.78 44.78
CA MET A 16 19.84 6.45 44.63
C MET A 16 20.41 7.10 43.37
N HIS A 17 19.67 7.14 42.27
CA HIS A 17 20.08 7.87 41.08
C HIS A 17 20.21 9.37 41.33
N TYR A 18 19.28 9.98 42.08
CA TYR A 18 19.36 11.39 42.44
C TYR A 18 20.60 11.73 43.30
N PHE A 19 20.99 10.85 44.24
CA PHE A 19 22.19 11.09 45.05
C PHE A 19 23.50 10.72 44.34
N ALA A 20 23.45 9.73 43.43
CA ALA A 20 24.63 9.30 42.67
C ALA A 20 24.94 10.20 41.48
N THR A 21 23.99 10.99 41.01
CA THR A 21 24.15 11.85 39.83
C THR A 21 23.78 13.29 40.18
N ASP A 22 24.63 14.25 39.80
CA ASP A 22 24.38 15.70 40.03
C ASP A 22 23.32 16.27 39.05
N GLU A 23 22.45 15.41 38.51
CA GLU A 23 21.48 15.70 37.46
C GLU A 23 20.25 16.49 37.99
N GLY A 24 20.03 16.51 39.31
CA GLY A 24 18.96 17.26 39.96
C GLY A 24 17.53 16.77 39.65
N TYR A 25 16.52 17.31 40.36
CA TYR A 25 15.16 16.76 40.34
C TYR A 25 14.46 16.72 38.96
N ARG A 26 14.82 17.60 38.04
CA ARG A 26 14.19 17.70 36.71
C ARG A 26 14.63 16.55 35.81
N LEU A 27 15.91 16.24 35.78
CA LEU A 27 16.46 15.18 34.94
C LEU A 27 16.13 13.80 35.53
N THR A 28 16.22 13.62 36.85
CA THR A 28 15.76 12.39 37.52
C THR A 28 14.28 12.10 37.25
N SER A 29 13.42 13.14 37.29
CA SER A 29 11.99 13.02 36.98
C SER A 29 11.73 12.55 35.54
N ALA A 30 12.46 13.11 34.57
CA ALA A 30 12.36 12.73 33.16
C ALA A 30 12.86 11.30 32.92
N ARG A 31 13.98 10.92 33.55
CA ARG A 31 14.63 9.61 33.39
C ARG A 31 13.75 8.45 33.83
N PHE A 32 13.08 8.59 34.98
CA PHE A 32 12.24 7.52 35.54
C PHE A 32 10.75 7.69 35.24
N ASN A 33 10.36 8.72 34.48
CA ASN A 33 8.95 9.05 34.21
C ASN A 33 8.11 9.17 35.51
N VAL A 34 8.70 9.79 36.53
CA VAL A 34 8.09 10.04 37.83
C VAL A 34 7.84 11.53 37.96
N PRO A 35 6.64 11.98 38.41
CA PRO A 35 6.38 13.41 38.60
C PRO A 35 7.43 14.07 39.50
N ARG A 36 7.93 15.25 39.10
CA ARG A 36 8.98 15.99 39.84
C ARG A 36 8.66 16.19 41.32
N THR A 37 7.39 16.43 41.65
CA THR A 37 6.92 16.55 43.04
C THR A 37 7.09 15.26 43.82
N GLN A 38 6.87 14.11 43.17
CA GLN A 38 7.01 12.79 43.77
C GLN A 38 8.49 12.43 44.02
N VAL A 39 9.39 12.79 43.09
CA VAL A 39 10.85 12.64 43.27
C VAL A 39 11.32 13.47 44.47
N ARG A 40 10.90 14.73 44.58
CA ARG A 40 11.23 15.60 45.72
C ARG A 40 10.77 15.02 47.06
N ILE A 41 9.57 14.44 47.10
CA ILE A 41 9.03 13.80 48.31
C ILE A 41 9.86 12.58 48.70
N TRP A 42 10.25 11.73 47.74
CA TRP A 42 11.05 10.54 48.04
C TRP A 42 12.46 10.87 48.48
N VAL A 43 13.12 11.83 47.81
CA VAL A 43 14.44 12.31 48.22
C VAL A 43 14.39 12.87 49.64
N ALA A 44 13.42 13.74 49.95
CA ALA A 44 13.28 14.30 51.29
C ALA A 44 12.95 13.24 52.37
N ALA A 45 12.14 12.23 52.01
CA ALA A 45 11.83 11.13 52.93
C ALA A 45 13.05 10.23 53.19
N TYR A 46 13.89 10.02 52.18
CA TYR A 46 15.14 9.25 52.31
C TYR A 46 16.20 10.02 53.09
N ASP A 47 16.34 11.32 52.85
CA ASP A 47 17.27 12.19 53.59
C ASP A 47 16.92 12.22 55.09
N ALA A 48 15.62 12.19 55.43
CA ALA A 48 15.15 12.21 56.81
C ALA A 48 15.16 10.85 57.53
N TYR A 49 14.93 9.74 56.81
CA TYR A 49 14.63 8.42 57.42
C TYR A 49 15.31 7.24 56.72
N GLY A 50 16.22 7.49 55.78
CA GLY A 50 16.83 6.46 54.95
C GLY A 50 15.81 5.63 54.17
N GLU A 51 16.11 4.35 53.97
CA GLU A 51 15.25 3.42 53.22
C GLU A 51 13.87 3.23 53.85
N GLU A 52 13.74 3.31 55.18
CA GLU A 52 12.45 3.20 55.88
C GLU A 52 11.47 4.30 55.46
N GLY A 53 11.97 5.49 55.10
CA GLY A 53 11.16 6.60 54.59
C GLY A 53 10.49 6.31 53.24
N LEU A 54 11.03 5.37 52.47
CA LEU A 54 10.50 5.00 51.15
C LEU A 54 9.45 3.89 51.21
N LYS A 55 9.37 3.16 52.34
CA LYS A 55 8.41 2.08 52.53
C LYS A 55 6.98 2.62 52.55
N PRO A 56 6.08 2.04 51.76
CA PRO A 56 4.72 2.56 51.65
C PRO A 56 3.87 2.17 52.86
N ARG A 57 3.47 3.17 53.65
CA ARG A 57 2.67 3.00 54.87
C ARG A 57 1.34 2.30 54.70
N ASP A 58 0.99 1.48 55.68
CA ASP A 58 -0.32 0.85 55.76
C ASP A 58 -1.43 1.87 56.00
N LYS A 59 -2.55 1.66 55.31
CA LYS A 59 -3.73 2.52 55.45
C LYS A 59 -4.32 2.30 56.84
N GLY A 60 -4.40 3.35 57.65
CA GLY A 60 -5.11 3.33 58.94
C GLY A 60 -4.22 3.27 60.19
N VAL A 61 -2.90 3.39 60.05
CA VAL A 61 -2.01 3.57 61.21
C VAL A 61 -2.08 5.04 61.66
N SER A 62 -2.51 5.26 62.90
CA SER A 62 -2.59 6.59 63.50
C SER A 62 -1.20 7.08 63.85
N ILE A 63 -0.86 8.29 63.42
CA ILE A 63 0.42 8.94 63.78
C ILE A 63 0.33 9.35 65.25
N ALA A 64 1.43 9.15 65.99
CA ALA A 64 1.49 9.51 67.41
C ALA A 64 1.07 10.99 67.61
N PRO A 65 0.26 11.30 68.63
CA PRO A 65 -0.22 12.66 68.90
C PRO A 65 0.89 13.72 68.87
N ASP A 66 2.05 13.41 69.45
CA ASP A 66 3.17 14.34 69.57
C ASP A 66 3.79 14.68 68.21
N ILE A 67 3.94 13.69 67.33
CA ILE A 67 4.43 13.89 65.95
C ILE A 67 3.50 14.82 65.15
N ARG A 68 2.18 14.79 65.42
CA ARG A 68 1.24 15.71 64.74
C ARG A 68 1.43 17.15 65.21
N VAL A 69 1.65 17.32 66.52
CA VAL A 69 1.89 18.64 67.11
C VAL A 69 3.20 19.22 66.59
N GLU A 70 4.28 18.43 66.57
CA GLU A 70 5.57 18.85 66.03
C GLU A 70 5.48 19.22 64.55
N ALA A 71 4.76 18.41 63.75
CA ALA A 71 4.54 18.69 62.34
C ALA A 71 3.80 20.01 62.11
N VAL A 72 2.79 20.32 62.93
CA VAL A 72 2.04 21.58 62.84
C VAL A 72 2.88 22.76 63.31
N LYS A 73 3.60 22.64 64.45
CA LYS A 73 4.49 23.69 64.97
C LYS A 73 5.62 24.04 63.99
N ALA A 74 6.22 23.05 63.33
CA ALA A 74 7.26 23.26 62.32
C ALA A 74 6.77 24.04 61.09
N VAL A 75 5.48 23.90 60.74
CA VAL A 75 4.87 24.69 59.66
C VAL A 75 4.51 26.10 60.13
N LEU A 76 3.96 26.24 61.34
CA LEU A 76 3.53 27.53 61.90
C LEU A 76 4.70 28.47 62.22
N THR A 77 5.85 27.93 62.62
CA THR A 77 7.09 28.69 62.86
C THR A 77 7.78 29.14 61.56
N GLY A 78 7.20 28.85 60.39
CA GLY A 78 7.72 29.26 59.08
C GLY A 78 8.95 28.47 58.62
N GLN A 79 9.37 27.44 59.37
CA GLN A 79 10.59 26.69 59.06
C GLN A 79 10.45 25.78 57.83
N ILE A 80 9.25 25.24 57.58
CA ILE A 80 8.99 24.31 56.46
C ILE A 80 7.55 24.42 55.93
N SER A 81 7.35 24.13 54.65
CA SER A 81 6.01 24.04 54.05
C SER A 81 5.22 22.80 54.50
N GLN A 82 3.90 22.78 54.34
CA GLN A 82 3.06 21.60 54.66
C GLN A 82 3.51 20.31 53.95
N THR A 83 4.03 20.45 52.72
CA THR A 83 4.55 19.32 51.94
C THR A 83 5.88 18.82 52.51
N GLN A 84 6.75 19.74 52.94
CA GLN A 84 8.00 19.39 53.61
C GLN A 84 7.75 18.80 54.99
N ALA A 85 6.79 19.31 55.76
CA ALA A 85 6.38 18.73 57.04
C ALA A 85 5.80 17.32 56.87
N ALA A 86 5.00 17.10 55.82
CA ALA A 86 4.50 15.76 55.52
C ALA A 86 5.62 14.77 55.16
N ALA A 87 6.71 15.21 54.53
CA ALA A 87 7.88 14.37 54.28
C ALA A 87 8.71 14.18 55.56
N LYS A 88 9.05 15.29 56.25
CA LYS A 88 9.92 15.32 57.43
C LYS A 88 9.37 14.57 58.62
N PHE A 89 8.06 14.60 58.85
CA PHE A 89 7.42 13.88 59.95
C PHE A 89 6.75 12.59 59.51
N ASN A 90 7.00 12.18 58.25
CA ASN A 90 6.43 11.02 57.61
C ASN A 90 4.89 11.01 57.83
N VAL A 91 4.14 11.80 57.07
CA VAL A 91 2.67 11.91 57.17
C VAL A 91 2.06 11.46 55.84
N ALA A 92 0.85 10.89 55.88
CA ALA A 92 0.18 10.33 54.70
C ALA A 92 -0.02 11.34 53.54
N GLY A 93 0.07 12.64 53.81
CA GLY A 93 0.12 13.70 52.79
C GLY A 93 -0.04 15.09 53.40
N SER A 94 0.25 16.14 52.63
CA SER A 94 0.11 17.54 53.05
C SER A 94 -1.33 17.89 53.45
N ALA A 95 -2.34 17.25 52.84
CA ALA A 95 -3.74 17.43 53.21
C ALA A 95 -4.05 17.00 54.65
N SER A 96 -3.33 16.01 55.19
CA SER A 96 -3.46 15.62 56.59
C SER A 96 -2.89 16.68 57.53
N VAL A 97 -1.74 17.26 57.16
CA VAL A 97 -1.12 18.37 57.91
C VAL A 97 -2.03 19.61 57.88
N GLY A 98 -2.65 19.93 56.74
CA GLY A 98 -3.62 21.02 56.64
C GLY A 98 -4.86 20.83 57.52
N LYS A 99 -5.37 19.59 57.64
CA LYS A 99 -6.46 19.28 58.58
C LYS A 99 -6.03 19.45 60.04
N TRP A 100 -4.83 19.02 60.38
CA TRP A 100 -4.29 19.19 61.73
C TRP A 100 -4.04 20.64 62.09
N MET A 101 -3.56 21.46 61.15
CA MET A 101 -3.45 22.90 61.34
C MET A 101 -4.79 23.55 61.65
N LYS A 102 -5.86 23.16 60.94
CA LYS A 102 -7.21 23.66 61.22
C LYS A 102 -7.70 23.29 62.62
N VAL A 103 -7.49 22.03 63.02
CA VAL A 103 -7.82 21.58 64.38
C VAL A 103 -6.99 22.32 65.43
N PHE A 104 -5.70 22.54 65.17
CA PHE A 104 -4.80 23.27 66.06
C PHE A 104 -5.17 24.76 66.20
N SER A 105 -5.62 25.41 65.12
CA SER A 105 -6.10 26.80 65.18
C SER A 105 -7.43 26.94 65.92
N GLU A 106 -8.30 25.93 65.86
CA GLU A 106 -9.63 25.98 66.47
C GLU A 106 -9.63 25.49 67.93
N HIS A 107 -8.79 24.51 68.28
CA HIS A 107 -8.86 23.78 69.56
C HIS A 107 -7.49 23.65 70.26
N GLY A 108 -6.46 24.34 69.75
CA GLY A 108 -5.11 24.33 70.33
C GLY A 108 -4.40 22.96 70.29
N GLU A 109 -3.34 22.84 71.08
CA GLU A 109 -2.52 21.63 71.15
C GLU A 109 -3.28 20.42 71.72
N GLU A 110 -4.12 20.65 72.74
CA GLU A 110 -4.94 19.60 73.38
C GLU A 110 -6.00 19.02 72.43
N GLY A 111 -6.62 19.86 71.59
CA GLY A 111 -7.55 19.43 70.55
C GLY A 111 -6.90 18.56 69.48
N LEU A 112 -5.63 18.83 69.15
CA LEU A 112 -4.90 18.01 68.18
C LEU A 112 -4.46 16.66 68.78
N ARG A 113 -4.07 16.65 70.07
CA ARG A 113 -3.69 15.42 70.78
C ARG A 113 -4.85 14.45 70.97
N SER A 114 -6.05 14.99 71.22
CA SER A 114 -7.27 14.20 71.42
C SER A 114 -7.93 13.68 70.13
N LEU A 115 -7.46 14.09 68.95
CA LEU A 115 -8.01 13.69 67.67
C LEU A 115 -7.86 12.17 67.43
N ARG A 116 -8.98 11.43 67.48
CA ARG A 116 -9.06 9.99 67.12
C ARG A 116 -9.40 9.84 65.64
N ILE A 117 -8.48 9.27 64.85
CA ILE A 117 -8.70 9.01 63.41
C ILE A 117 -9.42 7.66 63.25
N GLY A 118 -10.62 7.69 62.66
CA GLY A 118 -11.57 6.58 62.67
C GLY A 118 -11.10 5.27 62.01
N LYS A 119 -11.19 4.17 62.76
CA LYS A 119 -11.34 2.81 62.20
C LYS A 119 -12.83 2.58 61.89
N LYS A 120 -13.18 2.12 60.69
CA LYS A 120 -14.52 1.57 60.41
C LYS A 120 -14.75 0.35 61.30
N ARG A 121 -15.90 0.24 61.98
CA ARG A 121 -16.29 -0.94 62.78
C ARG A 121 -16.41 -2.17 61.87
N ALA A 122 -15.92 -3.32 62.32
CA ALA A 122 -16.01 -4.60 61.60
C ALA A 122 -17.34 -5.32 61.91
N LEU A 123 -17.90 -6.06 60.93
CA LEU A 123 -19.24 -6.67 61.02
C LEU A 123 -19.43 -7.69 62.16
N HIS A 124 -18.35 -8.33 62.63
CA HIS A 124 -18.41 -9.36 63.69
C HIS A 124 -18.55 -8.80 65.11
N MET A 125 -18.72 -7.48 65.25
CA MET A 125 -18.86 -6.78 66.54
C MET A 125 -20.27 -6.17 66.70
N ILE A 126 -21.27 -6.70 65.98
CA ILE A 126 -22.68 -6.30 66.10
C ILE A 126 -23.38 -7.43 66.87
N ASP A 127 -23.67 -7.20 68.15
CA ASP A 127 -24.28 -8.21 69.03
C ASP A 127 -25.80 -8.36 68.83
N ASP A 128 -26.44 -7.41 68.13
CA ASP A 128 -27.87 -7.44 67.79
C ASP A 128 -28.12 -8.27 66.51
N PRO A 129 -28.84 -9.41 66.60
CA PRO A 129 -29.12 -10.30 65.46
C PRO A 129 -29.83 -9.58 64.30
N VAL A 130 -30.74 -8.66 64.60
CA VAL A 130 -31.54 -7.94 63.59
C VAL A 130 -30.66 -6.93 62.84
N ALA A 131 -29.77 -6.25 63.56
CA ALA A 131 -28.82 -5.31 62.97
C ALA A 131 -27.73 -6.02 62.13
N LEU A 132 -27.31 -7.22 62.54
CA LEU A 132 -26.35 -8.05 61.80
C LEU A 132 -26.96 -8.56 60.49
N GLU A 133 -28.19 -9.08 60.54
CA GLU A 133 -28.90 -9.57 59.35
C GLU A 133 -29.18 -8.44 58.36
N ALA A 134 -29.64 -7.27 58.83
CA ALA A 134 -29.82 -6.09 57.98
C ALA A 134 -28.50 -5.56 57.36
N ALA A 135 -27.37 -5.73 58.05
CA ALA A 135 -26.05 -5.38 57.52
C ALA A 135 -25.55 -6.40 56.48
N LEU A 136 -25.82 -7.69 56.71
CA LEU A 136 -25.51 -8.76 55.76
C LEU A 136 -26.32 -8.60 54.48
N GLU A 137 -27.62 -8.30 54.61
CA GLU A 137 -28.51 -8.10 53.46
C GLU A 137 -28.11 -6.88 52.64
N ARG A 138 -27.81 -5.74 53.30
CA ARG A 138 -27.20 -4.57 52.62
C ARG A 138 -25.89 -4.90 51.91
N SER A 139 -25.09 -5.83 52.44
CA SER A 139 -23.85 -6.28 51.80
C SER A 139 -24.14 -7.18 50.59
N LYS A 140 -25.13 -8.06 50.66
CA LYS A 140 -25.60 -8.88 49.52
C LYS A 140 -26.20 -8.00 48.43
N ASP A 141 -27.08 -7.06 48.77
CA ASP A 141 -27.68 -6.11 47.83
C ASP A 141 -26.62 -5.31 47.09
N LYS A 142 -25.62 -4.81 47.84
CA LYS A 142 -24.48 -4.11 47.24
C LYS A 142 -23.70 -5.02 46.29
N ARG A 143 -23.55 -6.30 46.63
CA ARG A 143 -22.88 -7.28 45.77
C ARG A 143 -23.68 -7.60 44.52
N ILE A 144 -25.00 -7.72 44.64
CA ILE A 144 -25.93 -7.93 43.52
C ILE A 144 -25.87 -6.72 42.58
N GLN A 145 -25.95 -5.51 43.10
CA GLN A 145 -25.80 -4.28 42.29
C GLN A 145 -24.46 -4.22 41.57
N GLU A 146 -23.35 -4.58 42.22
CA GLU A 146 -22.04 -4.68 41.58
C GLU A 146 -22.00 -5.71 40.44
N LEU A 147 -22.64 -6.87 40.64
CA LEU A 147 -22.71 -7.94 39.64
C LEU A 147 -23.59 -7.54 38.45
N GLU A 148 -24.75 -6.95 38.69
CA GLU A 148 -25.62 -6.45 37.63
C GLU A 148 -24.94 -5.36 36.79
N GLN A 149 -24.21 -4.44 37.43
CA GLN A 149 -23.42 -3.44 36.70
C GLN A 149 -22.34 -4.09 35.82
N LYS A 150 -21.73 -5.20 36.27
CA LYS A 150 -20.76 -5.96 35.47
C LYS A 150 -21.42 -6.67 34.29
N VAL A 151 -22.56 -7.32 34.51
CA VAL A 151 -23.32 -8.00 33.44
C VAL A 151 -23.70 -7.00 32.36
N ARG A 152 -24.33 -5.87 32.74
CA ARG A 152 -24.68 -4.77 31.80
C ARG A 152 -23.47 -4.28 31.00
N ARG A 153 -22.31 -4.14 31.64
CA ARG A 153 -21.06 -3.73 30.97
C ARG A 153 -20.55 -4.78 29.97
N LEU A 154 -20.63 -6.07 30.32
CA LEU A 154 -20.19 -7.16 29.46
C LEU A 154 -21.11 -7.34 28.25
N GLU A 155 -22.42 -7.21 28.44
CA GLU A 155 -23.41 -7.20 27.36
C GLU A 155 -23.13 -6.07 26.36
N LEU A 156 -22.89 -4.85 26.85
CA LEU A 156 -22.50 -3.70 26.01
C LEU A 156 -21.20 -4.00 25.24
N ARG A 157 -20.23 -4.66 25.87
CA ARG A 157 -18.96 -5.02 25.24
C ARG A 157 -19.16 -5.99 24.09
N ILE A 158 -19.97 -7.03 24.29
CA ILE A 158 -20.28 -8.03 23.27
C ILE A 158 -21.01 -7.36 22.10
N LEU A 159 -22.01 -6.52 22.38
CA LEU A 159 -22.76 -5.80 21.36
C LEU A 159 -21.87 -4.86 20.53
N TYR A 160 -20.98 -4.13 21.20
CA TYR A 160 -19.98 -3.31 20.53
C TYR A 160 -19.03 -4.15 19.66
N LEU A 161 -18.54 -5.28 20.16
CA LEU A 161 -17.61 -6.16 19.44
C LEU A 161 -18.26 -6.83 18.21
N LYS A 162 -19.52 -7.27 18.32
CA LYS A 162 -20.29 -7.79 17.18
C LYS A 162 -20.44 -6.74 16.07
N LYS A 163 -20.66 -5.47 16.42
CA LYS A 163 -20.68 -4.36 15.44
C LYS A 163 -19.28 -3.98 14.93
N PHE A 164 -18.21 -4.32 15.64
CA PHE A 164 -16.82 -3.99 15.31
C PHE A 164 -16.16 -4.99 14.34
N GLU A 165 -16.75 -6.18 14.12
CA GLU A 165 -16.20 -7.25 13.26
C GLU A 165 -15.96 -6.86 11.78
N SER A 166 -16.31 -5.65 11.35
CA SER A 166 -16.14 -5.21 9.96
C SER A 166 -15.18 -4.04 9.70
N LEU A 167 -14.67 -3.30 10.69
CA LEU A 167 -13.95 -2.04 10.40
C LEU A 167 -12.94 -1.61 11.48
N SER A 168 -11.70 -1.28 11.08
CA SER A 168 -10.54 -1.10 11.96
C SER A 168 -10.18 0.35 12.31
N SER A 169 -10.85 1.37 11.76
CA SER A 169 -10.43 2.78 11.93
C SER A 169 -11.14 3.50 13.10
N ILE A 170 -10.50 4.57 13.62
CA ILE A 170 -11.09 5.46 14.64
C ILE A 170 -12.44 6.04 14.16
N ARG A 171 -12.59 6.28 12.86
CA ARG A 171 -13.85 6.79 12.28
C ARG A 171 -15.00 5.80 12.42
N ASP A 172 -14.71 4.51 12.29
CA ASP A 172 -15.73 3.46 12.36
C ASP A 172 -16.18 3.26 13.80
N LYS A 173 -15.23 3.32 14.74
CA LYS A 173 -15.54 3.36 16.18
C LYS A 173 -16.46 4.53 16.53
N VAL A 174 -16.20 5.72 15.98
CA VAL A 174 -17.02 6.92 16.22
C VAL A 174 -18.43 6.75 15.63
N ARG A 175 -18.56 6.12 14.45
CA ARG A 175 -19.86 5.83 13.83
C ARG A 175 -20.69 4.86 14.67
N ILE A 176 -20.08 3.78 15.15
CA ILE A 176 -20.73 2.81 16.05
C ILE A 176 -21.17 3.47 17.36
N ILE A 177 -20.33 4.35 17.93
CA ILE A 177 -20.69 5.09 19.16
C ILE A 177 -21.83 6.09 18.90
N ASP A 178 -21.86 6.77 17.74
CA ASP A 178 -22.93 7.73 17.40
C ASP A 178 -24.29 7.03 17.21
N GLU A 179 -24.29 5.80 16.71
CA GLU A 179 -25.49 4.95 16.66
C GLU A 179 -25.92 4.49 18.06
N LEU A 180 -24.99 3.88 18.82
CA LEU A 180 -25.31 3.23 20.10
C LEU A 180 -25.62 4.21 21.23
N ARG A 181 -25.14 5.45 21.17
CA ARG A 181 -25.40 6.47 22.21
C ARG A 181 -26.88 6.86 22.32
N GLN A 182 -27.72 6.47 21.36
CA GLN A 182 -29.17 6.68 21.43
C GLN A 182 -29.83 5.74 22.44
N HIS A 183 -29.25 4.57 22.68
CA HIS A 183 -29.82 3.52 23.52
C HIS A 183 -28.98 3.20 24.77
N TYR A 184 -27.71 3.64 24.79
CA TYR A 184 -26.77 3.31 25.85
C TYR A 184 -25.98 4.52 26.35
N SER A 185 -25.47 4.44 27.58
CA SER A 185 -24.68 5.51 28.19
C SER A 185 -23.42 5.83 27.39
N PHE A 186 -23.29 7.10 27.01
CA PHE A 186 -22.16 7.60 26.23
C PHE A 186 -20.81 7.38 26.93
N GLU A 187 -20.73 7.55 28.25
CA GLU A 187 -19.48 7.32 29.00
C GLU A 187 -19.03 5.86 28.96
N GLN A 188 -19.98 4.92 29.06
CA GLN A 188 -19.69 3.49 28.99
C GLN A 188 -19.20 3.11 27.60
N LEU A 189 -19.82 3.65 26.54
CA LEU A 189 -19.40 3.43 25.15
C LEU A 189 -17.97 3.95 24.89
N LEU A 190 -17.63 5.14 25.38
CA LEU A 190 -16.27 5.69 25.24
C LEU A 190 -15.22 4.82 25.96
N GLN A 191 -15.52 4.33 27.17
CA GLN A 191 -14.64 3.43 27.91
C GLN A 191 -14.43 2.10 27.18
N ILE A 192 -15.49 1.55 26.59
CA ILE A 192 -15.43 0.29 25.84
C ILE A 192 -14.63 0.46 24.53
N ALA A 193 -14.84 1.57 23.82
CA ALA A 193 -14.13 1.88 22.58
C ALA A 193 -12.68 2.33 22.78
N GLN A 194 -12.33 2.71 24.03
CA GLN A 194 -11.05 3.33 24.42
C GLN A 194 -10.74 4.60 23.62
N ILE A 195 -11.73 5.50 23.50
CA ILE A 195 -11.58 6.77 22.78
C ILE A 195 -11.85 7.94 23.74
N PRO A 196 -10.99 8.97 23.77
CA PRO A 196 -11.26 10.19 24.52
C PRO A 196 -12.50 10.94 24.00
N ARG A 197 -13.26 11.58 24.90
CA ARG A 197 -14.47 12.36 24.54
C ARG A 197 -14.20 13.42 23.47
N SER A 198 -13.06 14.12 23.57
CA SER A 198 -12.63 15.13 22.60
C SER A 198 -12.40 14.52 21.21
N THR A 199 -11.78 13.35 21.13
CA THR A 199 -11.55 12.60 19.89
C THR A 199 -12.87 12.18 19.25
N PHE A 200 -13.85 11.74 20.04
CA PHE A 200 -15.19 11.43 19.53
C PHE A 200 -15.83 12.64 18.83
N TYR A 201 -15.93 13.79 19.51
CA TYR A 201 -16.57 14.97 18.92
C TYR A 201 -15.79 15.55 17.74
N TYR A 202 -14.45 15.48 17.76
CA TYR A 202 -13.61 15.87 16.63
C TYR A 202 -13.94 15.05 15.38
N HIS A 203 -13.96 13.71 15.51
CA HIS A 203 -14.29 12.83 14.40
C HIS A 203 -15.78 12.85 14.01
N LEU A 204 -16.68 13.09 14.97
CA LEU A 204 -18.11 13.25 14.70
C LEU A 204 -18.38 14.49 13.85
N LYS A 205 -17.73 15.62 14.20
CA LYS A 205 -17.80 16.84 13.39
C LYS A 205 -17.26 16.61 11.98
N ALA A 206 -16.14 15.88 11.86
CA ALA A 206 -15.56 15.53 10.57
C ALA A 206 -16.43 14.55 9.75
N LEU A 207 -17.24 13.69 10.39
CA LEU A 207 -18.20 12.80 9.74
C LEU A 207 -19.45 13.52 9.25
N ARG A 208 -19.89 14.58 9.96
CA ARG A 208 -21.10 15.35 9.64
C ARG A 208 -20.85 16.54 8.70
N SER A 209 -19.60 16.93 8.53
CA SER A 209 -19.25 17.95 7.53
C SER A 209 -19.34 17.32 6.14
N PRO A 210 -19.92 18.02 5.13
CA PRO A 210 -19.76 17.60 3.74
C PRO A 210 -18.26 17.38 3.52
N GLY A 211 -17.89 16.20 3.08
CA GLY A 211 -16.51 15.90 2.81
C GLY A 211 -15.99 16.95 1.83
N LYS A 212 -14.79 17.49 2.09
CA LYS A 212 -14.09 18.48 1.23
C LYS A 212 -14.15 18.16 -0.28
N TYR A 213 -14.43 16.91 -0.64
CA TYR A 213 -14.46 16.38 -1.99
C TYR A 213 -15.78 15.71 -2.37
N ASP A 214 -16.89 15.91 -1.65
CA ASP A 214 -18.14 15.19 -1.94
C ASP A 214 -18.78 15.68 -3.26
N GLU A 215 -18.82 16.99 -3.50
CA GLU A 215 -19.19 17.55 -4.81
C GLU A 215 -18.27 17.03 -5.93
N VAL A 216 -16.98 16.97 -5.65
CA VAL A 216 -15.97 16.43 -6.58
C VAL A 216 -16.21 14.95 -6.88
N LYS A 217 -16.62 14.14 -5.90
CA LYS A 217 -16.93 12.72 -6.10
C LYS A 217 -18.16 12.54 -6.98
N CYS A 218 -19.21 13.34 -6.78
CA CYS A 218 -20.39 13.34 -7.64
C CYS A 218 -19.98 13.66 -9.09
N ARG A 219 -19.19 14.72 -9.29
CA ARG A 219 -18.75 15.10 -10.63
C ARG A 219 -17.82 14.07 -11.28
N ILE A 220 -16.91 13.44 -10.52
CA ILE A 220 -16.09 12.33 -11.01
C ILE A 220 -16.97 11.19 -11.54
N LYS A 221 -18.07 10.87 -10.85
CA LYS A 221 -18.99 9.80 -11.25
C LYS A 221 -19.74 10.16 -12.53
N GLU A 222 -20.26 11.37 -12.63
CA GLU A 222 -20.92 11.88 -13.84
C GLU A 222 -20.00 11.81 -15.07
N ILE A 223 -18.78 12.37 -14.98
CA ILE A 223 -17.80 12.33 -16.09
C ILE A 223 -17.45 10.88 -16.44
N TYR A 224 -17.34 9.99 -15.45
CA TYR A 224 -17.05 8.58 -15.69
C TYR A 224 -18.20 7.88 -16.45
N ASP A 225 -19.45 8.15 -16.05
CA ASP A 225 -20.66 7.56 -16.65
C ASP A 225 -20.93 8.13 -18.05
N GLU A 226 -20.78 9.45 -18.26
CA GLU A 226 -20.83 10.13 -19.57
C GLU A 226 -19.85 9.49 -20.57
N ASN A 227 -18.68 9.06 -20.09
CA ASN A 227 -17.64 8.43 -20.90
C ASN A 227 -17.68 6.89 -20.83
N GLN A 228 -18.79 6.31 -20.38
CA GLN A 228 -19.05 4.86 -20.33
C GLN A 228 -17.93 4.06 -19.65
N GLY A 229 -17.34 4.61 -18.58
CA GLY A 229 -16.27 3.99 -17.81
C GLY A 229 -14.91 3.86 -18.51
N ARG A 230 -14.72 4.54 -19.65
CA ARG A 230 -13.47 4.49 -20.43
C ARG A 230 -12.37 5.40 -19.85
N TYR A 231 -12.75 6.40 -19.05
CA TYR A 231 -11.83 7.41 -18.55
C TYR A 231 -11.20 7.01 -17.21
N GLY A 232 -9.87 6.98 -17.17
CA GLY A 232 -9.10 6.83 -15.93
C GLY A 232 -8.80 8.16 -15.26
N TYR A 233 -8.24 8.10 -14.05
CA TYR A 233 -8.02 9.28 -13.18
C TYR A 233 -7.27 10.44 -13.85
N ARG A 234 -6.38 10.17 -14.81
CA ARG A 234 -5.68 11.24 -15.57
C ARG A 234 -6.64 12.01 -16.49
N ARG A 235 -7.52 11.30 -17.21
CA ARG A 235 -8.50 11.91 -18.12
C ARG A 235 -9.61 12.62 -17.35
N ILE A 236 -10.07 12.01 -16.26
CA ILE A 236 -11.04 12.66 -15.36
C ILE A 236 -10.43 13.92 -14.71
N ALA A 237 -9.18 13.87 -14.26
CA ALA A 237 -8.50 15.07 -13.74
C ALA A 237 -8.37 16.20 -14.79
N LEU A 238 -8.21 15.86 -16.07
CA LEU A 238 -8.19 16.84 -17.15
C LEU A 238 -9.57 17.42 -17.45
N ALA A 239 -10.62 16.59 -17.43
CA ALA A 239 -12.00 17.04 -17.60
C ALA A 239 -12.42 18.00 -16.48
N LEU A 240 -12.16 17.64 -15.22
CA LEU A 240 -12.40 18.50 -14.06
C LEU A 240 -11.63 19.83 -14.14
N ARG A 241 -10.41 19.81 -14.71
CA ARG A 241 -9.60 21.02 -14.89
C ARG A 241 -10.20 21.97 -15.93
N ARG A 242 -10.82 21.43 -16.99
CA ARG A 242 -11.51 22.25 -18.01
C ARG A 242 -12.74 22.96 -17.46
N GLU A 243 -13.37 22.38 -16.44
CA GLU A 243 -14.55 22.93 -15.75
C GLU A 243 -14.19 23.93 -14.63
N GLY A 244 -12.92 24.35 -14.52
CA GLY A 244 -12.45 25.34 -13.54
C GLY A 244 -11.86 24.77 -12.24
N GLY A 245 -11.86 23.44 -12.07
CA GLY A 245 -11.33 22.77 -10.87
C GLY A 245 -9.88 22.32 -10.99
N ALA A 246 -8.92 23.07 -10.43
CA ALA A 246 -7.50 22.69 -10.41
C ALA A 246 -7.18 21.61 -9.35
N LEU A 247 -7.70 20.40 -9.51
CA LEU A 247 -7.38 19.27 -8.63
C LEU A 247 -6.16 18.48 -9.13
N ASN A 248 -5.29 18.10 -8.20
CA ASN A 248 -4.15 17.24 -8.50
C ASN A 248 -4.64 15.82 -8.87
N HIS A 249 -4.08 15.23 -9.92
CA HIS A 249 -4.42 13.88 -10.39
C HIS A 249 -4.31 12.81 -9.29
N LYS A 250 -3.42 12.97 -8.31
CA LYS A 250 -3.31 12.04 -7.15
C LYS A 250 -4.53 12.09 -6.25
N VAL A 251 -5.17 13.24 -6.12
CA VAL A 251 -6.42 13.40 -5.36
C VAL A 251 -7.55 12.72 -6.12
N VAL A 252 -7.68 12.99 -7.42
CA VAL A 252 -8.68 12.34 -8.29
C VAL A 252 -8.53 10.81 -8.27
N GLN A 253 -7.29 10.30 -8.36
CA GLN A 253 -7.02 8.86 -8.26
C GLN A 253 -7.49 8.27 -6.92
N ARG A 254 -7.21 8.96 -5.81
CA ARG A 254 -7.65 8.54 -4.48
C ARG A 254 -9.18 8.51 -4.38
N LEU A 255 -9.86 9.52 -4.91
CA LEU A 255 -11.33 9.61 -4.91
C LEU A 255 -11.96 8.53 -5.79
N MET A 256 -11.43 8.27 -6.99
CA MET A 256 -11.88 7.16 -7.84
C MET A 256 -11.73 5.80 -7.15
N ASN A 257 -10.62 5.58 -6.43
CA ASN A 257 -10.42 4.35 -5.66
C ASN A 257 -11.47 4.20 -4.55
N VAL A 258 -11.81 5.29 -3.84
CA VAL A 258 -12.89 5.29 -2.82
C VAL A 258 -14.24 4.97 -3.45
N LEU A 259 -14.51 5.49 -4.64
CA LEU A 259 -15.73 5.21 -5.42
C LEU A 259 -15.70 3.85 -6.14
N ARG A 260 -14.59 3.11 -6.06
CA ARG A 260 -14.35 1.83 -6.77
C ARG A 260 -14.47 1.94 -8.29
N LEU A 261 -14.22 3.13 -8.86
CA LEU A 261 -14.24 3.36 -10.31
C LEU A 261 -12.89 2.98 -10.92
N LYS A 262 -12.90 2.13 -11.95
CA LYS A 262 -11.70 1.69 -12.67
C LYS A 262 -11.93 1.83 -14.17
N ALA A 263 -11.00 2.47 -14.85
CA ALA A 263 -11.08 2.57 -16.31
C ALA A 263 -11.00 1.20 -16.97
N ALA A 264 -11.74 1.03 -18.07
CA ALA A 264 -11.51 -0.06 -19.00
C ALA A 264 -10.09 0.05 -19.59
N ILE A 265 -9.18 -0.80 -19.13
CA ILE A 265 -7.79 -0.88 -19.64
C ILE A 265 -7.72 -2.02 -20.65
N ARG A 266 -7.00 -1.80 -21.75
CA ARG A 266 -6.66 -2.84 -22.73
C ARG A 266 -5.94 -3.99 -22.00
N VAL A 267 -6.45 -5.21 -22.12
CA VAL A 267 -5.81 -6.41 -21.57
C VAL A 267 -4.37 -6.46 -22.06
N LYS A 268 -3.42 -6.53 -21.11
CA LYS A 268 -1.99 -6.62 -21.43
C LYS A 268 -1.76 -8.00 -22.05
N ARG A 269 -1.40 -8.05 -23.34
CA ARG A 269 -1.08 -9.32 -24.02
C ARG A 269 0.12 -9.98 -23.34
N TYR A 270 0.09 -11.31 -23.25
CA TYR A 270 1.20 -12.14 -22.79
C TYR A 270 2.48 -11.80 -23.57
N SER A 271 3.58 -11.59 -22.85
CA SER A 271 4.91 -11.37 -23.41
C SER A 271 5.72 -12.64 -23.18
N SER A 272 6.04 -13.38 -24.25
CA SER A 272 6.86 -14.60 -24.21
C SER A 272 8.35 -14.33 -24.03
N TRP A 273 8.75 -13.08 -23.73
CA TRP A 273 10.14 -12.68 -23.55
C TRP A 273 10.78 -13.40 -22.34
N ARG A 274 11.60 -14.43 -22.61
CA ARG A 274 12.31 -15.26 -21.62
C ARG A 274 13.75 -14.80 -21.37
N GLY A 275 14.04 -13.50 -21.47
CA GLY A 275 15.42 -12.96 -21.32
C GLY A 275 16.28 -13.09 -22.59
N GLU A 276 17.59 -12.86 -22.47
CA GLU A 276 18.54 -12.95 -23.59
C GLU A 276 18.92 -14.40 -23.88
N HIS A 277 18.20 -15.07 -24.78
CA HIS A 277 18.58 -16.37 -25.32
C HIS A 277 19.12 -16.18 -26.76
N GLY A 278 20.33 -16.70 -27.04
CA GLY A 278 21.02 -16.59 -28.33
C GLY A 278 21.88 -15.33 -28.49
N ARG A 279 22.68 -15.21 -29.56
CA ARG A 279 23.51 -14.01 -29.83
C ARG A 279 22.83 -13.14 -30.89
N ALA A 280 22.69 -11.84 -30.61
CA ALA A 280 22.26 -10.88 -31.62
C ALA A 280 23.44 -10.56 -32.57
N ALA A 281 23.17 -10.47 -33.87
CA ALA A 281 24.12 -9.97 -34.86
C ALA A 281 24.07 -8.44 -34.94
N ASP A 282 25.14 -7.84 -35.45
CA ASP A 282 25.22 -6.40 -35.60
C ASP A 282 24.22 -5.86 -36.64
N ASN A 283 23.79 -4.62 -36.46
CA ASN A 283 22.96 -3.94 -37.46
C ASN A 283 23.84 -3.46 -38.63
N ILE A 284 24.12 -4.37 -39.56
CA ILE A 284 24.84 -4.12 -40.81
C ILE A 284 23.98 -3.33 -41.81
N LEU A 285 22.66 -3.56 -41.87
CA LEU A 285 21.78 -2.88 -42.83
C LEU A 285 21.68 -1.37 -42.57
N GLN A 286 21.69 -0.96 -41.30
CA GLN A 286 21.66 0.45 -40.86
C GLN A 286 20.58 1.30 -41.55
N ARG A 287 19.38 0.73 -41.78
CA ARG A 287 18.25 1.35 -42.52
C ARG A 287 18.57 1.73 -43.97
N ASN A 288 19.67 1.24 -44.53
CA ASN A 288 19.96 1.37 -45.96
C ASN A 288 19.17 0.32 -46.75
N PHE A 289 17.88 0.58 -46.93
CA PHE A 289 16.95 -0.27 -47.65
C PHE A 289 17.12 -0.23 -49.18
N LYS A 290 18.06 0.56 -49.71
CA LYS A 290 18.33 0.63 -51.14
C LYS A 290 19.30 -0.48 -51.53
N ALA A 291 18.86 -1.37 -52.42
CA ALA A 291 19.73 -2.32 -53.11
C ALA A 291 19.89 -1.89 -54.58
N SER A 292 21.06 -2.14 -55.15
CA SER A 292 21.37 -1.79 -56.54
C SER A 292 21.14 -2.96 -57.49
N ARG A 293 21.14 -4.19 -56.96
CA ARG A 293 20.91 -5.44 -57.70
C ARG A 293 20.02 -6.39 -56.89
N PRO A 294 19.32 -7.33 -57.55
CA PRO A 294 18.66 -8.44 -56.89
C PRO A 294 19.66 -9.23 -56.03
N ASN A 295 19.17 -9.86 -54.97
CA ASN A 295 19.95 -10.73 -54.07
C ASN A 295 21.12 -10.02 -53.36
N GLU A 296 21.08 -8.69 -53.22
CA GLU A 296 22.06 -7.93 -52.45
C GLU A 296 21.61 -7.77 -50.98
N LYS A 297 20.33 -7.47 -50.77
CA LYS A 297 19.77 -7.23 -49.43
C LYS A 297 18.37 -7.79 -49.34
N TRP A 298 18.16 -8.59 -48.32
CA TRP A 298 16.89 -9.22 -48.01
C TRP A 298 16.39 -8.77 -46.63
N VAL A 299 15.08 -8.75 -46.46
CA VAL A 299 14.43 -8.55 -45.16
C VAL A 299 13.49 -9.70 -44.85
N THR A 300 13.38 -10.06 -43.58
CA THR A 300 12.45 -11.07 -43.09
C THR A 300 11.88 -10.70 -41.73
N ASP A 301 10.67 -11.18 -41.46
CA ASP A 301 9.97 -11.00 -40.20
C ASP A 301 8.81 -12.01 -40.09
N VAL A 302 8.22 -12.18 -38.91
CA VAL A 302 7.07 -13.07 -38.71
C VAL A 302 5.83 -12.24 -38.34
N THR A 303 4.75 -12.43 -39.09
CA THR A 303 3.44 -11.82 -38.78
C THR A 303 2.42 -12.89 -38.37
N GLU A 304 1.55 -12.53 -37.42
CA GLU A 304 0.39 -13.32 -36.98
C GLU A 304 -0.91 -12.84 -37.65
N PHE A 305 -1.75 -13.79 -38.04
CA PHE A 305 -3.15 -13.65 -38.44
C PHE A 305 -4.03 -14.48 -37.50
N ALA A 306 -5.20 -13.98 -37.13
CA ALA A 306 -6.11 -14.66 -36.22
C ALA A 306 -7.48 -14.85 -36.88
N VAL A 307 -7.93 -16.10 -37.02
CA VAL A 307 -9.22 -16.49 -37.61
C VAL A 307 -9.88 -17.51 -36.72
N ASN A 308 -11.13 -17.27 -36.32
CA ASN A 308 -11.96 -18.21 -35.55
C ASN A 308 -11.26 -18.83 -34.33
N GLY A 309 -10.52 -18.02 -33.58
CA GLY A 309 -9.81 -18.45 -32.38
C GLY A 309 -8.51 -19.23 -32.63
N ARG A 310 -8.16 -19.50 -33.89
CA ARG A 310 -6.88 -20.08 -34.29
C ARG A 310 -5.94 -19.01 -34.87
N LYS A 311 -4.66 -19.36 -34.97
CA LYS A 311 -3.60 -18.45 -35.41
C LYS A 311 -2.86 -19.05 -36.59
N LEU A 312 -2.55 -18.21 -37.56
CA LEU A 312 -1.72 -18.53 -38.70
C LEU A 312 -0.55 -17.53 -38.73
N TYR A 313 0.65 -18.04 -38.92
CA TYR A 313 1.88 -17.26 -39.00
C TYR A 313 2.41 -17.30 -40.43
N LEU A 314 2.94 -16.17 -40.89
CA LEU A 314 3.63 -16.04 -42.17
C LEU A 314 5.03 -15.50 -41.92
N SER A 315 6.03 -16.13 -42.54
CA SER A 315 7.41 -15.67 -42.56
C SER A 315 7.85 -15.55 -44.02
N PRO A 316 7.93 -14.33 -44.58
CA PRO A 316 8.46 -14.09 -45.91
C PRO A 316 9.93 -13.66 -45.87
N ILE A 317 10.62 -13.85 -47.00
CA ILE A 317 11.85 -13.14 -47.35
C ILE A 317 11.53 -12.23 -48.52
N ILE A 318 11.86 -10.95 -48.38
CA ILE A 318 11.59 -9.91 -49.37
C ILE A 318 12.93 -9.36 -49.87
N ASP A 319 13.09 -9.30 -51.19
CA ASP A 319 14.24 -8.65 -51.82
C ASP A 319 14.04 -7.13 -51.85
N LEU A 320 14.97 -6.37 -51.27
CA LEU A 320 14.88 -4.91 -51.19
C LEU A 320 15.12 -4.18 -52.51
N PHE A 321 15.63 -4.86 -53.54
CA PHE A 321 15.80 -4.28 -54.87
C PHE A 321 14.45 -3.95 -55.52
N ASN A 322 13.56 -4.94 -55.57
CA ASN A 322 12.27 -4.89 -56.28
C ASN A 322 11.06 -5.17 -55.37
N ASN A 323 11.26 -5.29 -54.05
CA ASN A 323 10.24 -5.67 -53.07
C ASN A 323 9.58 -7.03 -53.35
N GLU A 324 10.19 -7.93 -54.12
CA GLU A 324 9.60 -9.24 -54.41
C GLU A 324 9.69 -10.16 -53.19
N VAL A 325 8.59 -10.86 -52.88
CA VAL A 325 8.60 -11.96 -51.91
C VAL A 325 9.24 -13.17 -52.58
N ILE A 326 10.53 -13.39 -52.34
CA ILE A 326 11.30 -14.45 -52.99
C ILE A 326 11.06 -15.83 -52.39
N SER A 327 10.69 -15.88 -51.11
CA SER A 327 10.38 -17.11 -50.40
C SER A 327 9.43 -16.82 -49.24
N TYR A 328 8.62 -17.79 -48.86
CA TYR A 328 7.82 -17.72 -47.65
C TYR A 328 7.44 -19.12 -47.14
N SER A 329 7.06 -19.16 -45.88
CA SER A 329 6.47 -20.32 -45.19
C SER A 329 5.25 -19.88 -44.39
N ILE A 330 4.25 -20.74 -44.29
CA ILE A 330 3.04 -20.51 -43.52
C ILE A 330 2.87 -21.66 -42.53
N SER A 331 2.59 -21.35 -41.25
CA SER A 331 2.40 -22.36 -40.22
C SER A 331 1.41 -21.90 -39.15
N GLU A 332 0.69 -22.83 -38.53
CA GLU A 332 -0.17 -22.52 -37.37
C GLU A 332 0.62 -22.20 -36.10
N ARG A 333 1.92 -22.49 -36.08
CA ARG A 333 2.81 -22.23 -34.93
C ARG A 333 4.12 -21.57 -35.41
N PRO A 334 4.64 -20.57 -34.69
CA PRO A 334 5.89 -19.92 -35.05
C PRO A 334 7.05 -20.76 -34.52
N THR A 335 7.44 -21.81 -35.24
CA THR A 335 8.50 -22.76 -34.85
C THR A 335 9.70 -22.69 -35.79
N MET A 336 10.86 -23.23 -35.40
CA MET A 336 12.06 -23.24 -36.26
C MET A 336 11.84 -23.92 -37.64
N PRO A 337 11.10 -25.05 -37.75
CA PRO A 337 10.84 -25.68 -39.05
C PRO A 337 10.20 -24.74 -40.09
N MET A 338 9.38 -23.78 -39.64
CA MET A 338 8.81 -22.76 -40.52
C MET A 338 9.92 -21.86 -41.12
N ILE A 339 10.85 -21.42 -40.28
CA ILE A 339 12.00 -20.61 -40.71
C ILE A 339 12.95 -21.42 -41.60
N ASP A 340 13.17 -22.70 -41.28
CA ASP A 340 13.98 -23.61 -42.09
C ASP A 340 13.39 -23.78 -43.50
N GLU A 341 12.09 -24.05 -43.61
CA GLU A 341 11.41 -24.18 -44.89
C GLU A 341 11.52 -22.91 -45.74
N MET A 342 11.31 -21.75 -45.12
CA MET A 342 11.47 -20.46 -45.77
C MET A 342 12.90 -20.23 -46.28
N LEU A 343 13.92 -20.54 -45.47
CA LEU A 343 15.33 -20.40 -45.87
C LEU A 343 15.70 -21.35 -47.01
N ILE A 344 15.30 -22.63 -46.93
CA ILE A 344 15.59 -23.63 -47.96
C ILE A 344 15.03 -23.17 -49.32
N LYS A 345 13.78 -22.71 -49.34
CA LYS A 345 13.15 -22.17 -50.56
C LYS A 345 13.85 -20.92 -51.10
N ALA A 346 14.37 -20.06 -50.22
CA ALA A 346 15.12 -18.88 -50.63
C ALA A 346 16.49 -19.24 -51.22
N PHE A 347 17.24 -20.13 -50.57
CA PHE A 347 18.55 -20.57 -51.03
C PHE A 347 18.46 -21.29 -52.38
N ALA A 348 17.41 -22.08 -52.61
CA ALA A 348 17.16 -22.73 -53.90
C ALA A 348 16.94 -21.74 -55.06
N ARG A 349 16.54 -20.49 -54.78
CA ARG A 349 16.32 -19.43 -55.77
C ARG A 349 17.49 -18.44 -55.86
N MET A 350 18.47 -18.57 -54.98
CA MET A 350 19.62 -17.67 -54.91
C MET A 350 20.65 -18.05 -55.97
N ASP A 351 21.20 -17.06 -56.67
CA ASP A 351 22.30 -17.32 -57.59
C ASP A 351 23.54 -17.82 -56.82
N PRO A 352 24.34 -18.76 -57.37
CA PRO A 352 25.48 -19.35 -56.66
C PRO A 352 26.54 -18.35 -56.15
N ASN A 353 26.64 -17.19 -56.79
CA ASN A 353 27.61 -16.15 -56.45
C ASN A 353 27.03 -15.02 -55.58
N SER A 354 25.72 -15.06 -55.29
CA SER A 354 25.06 -14.04 -54.50
C SER A 354 25.37 -14.24 -53.01
N LYS A 355 25.70 -13.14 -52.33
CA LYS A 355 26.00 -13.11 -50.89
C LYS A 355 25.15 -12.02 -50.21
N PRO A 356 23.83 -12.23 -50.12
CA PRO A 356 22.92 -11.22 -49.60
C PRO A 356 23.20 -10.91 -48.13
N VAL A 357 22.84 -9.70 -47.73
CA VAL A 357 22.61 -9.37 -46.32
C VAL A 357 21.16 -9.68 -45.99
N LEU A 358 20.89 -10.60 -45.07
CA LEU A 358 19.54 -10.88 -44.57
C LEU A 358 19.30 -10.15 -43.26
N HIS A 359 18.39 -9.19 -43.28
CA HIS A 359 18.03 -8.37 -42.13
C HIS A 359 16.73 -8.84 -41.47
N SER A 360 16.74 -8.96 -40.15
CA SER A 360 15.57 -9.37 -39.35
C SER A 360 15.42 -8.52 -38.08
N ASP A 361 14.31 -8.69 -37.38
CA ASP A 361 14.19 -8.24 -36.00
C ASP A 361 15.04 -9.10 -35.03
N GLN A 362 15.00 -8.79 -33.73
CA GLN A 362 15.67 -9.58 -32.68
C GLN A 362 14.83 -10.75 -32.13
N GLY A 363 13.92 -11.30 -32.93
CA GLY A 363 13.14 -12.48 -32.60
C GLY A 363 14.00 -13.68 -32.19
N TRP A 364 13.47 -14.53 -31.32
CA TRP A 364 14.22 -15.67 -30.77
C TRP A 364 14.69 -16.64 -31.85
N GLN A 365 13.89 -16.81 -32.91
CA GLN A 365 14.20 -17.67 -34.05
C GLN A 365 15.45 -17.22 -34.80
N TYR A 366 15.65 -15.91 -34.96
CA TYR A 366 16.79 -15.33 -35.66
C TYR A 366 18.05 -15.28 -34.79
N ARG A 367 17.91 -15.40 -33.46
CA ARG A 367 19.05 -15.53 -32.52
C ARG A 367 19.52 -16.96 -32.35
N HIS A 368 18.81 -17.94 -32.91
CA HIS A 368 19.10 -19.35 -32.72
C HIS A 368 20.37 -19.76 -33.46
N ARG A 369 21.23 -20.57 -32.82
CA ARG A 369 22.54 -20.96 -33.37
C ARG A 369 22.42 -21.71 -34.70
N TRP A 370 21.37 -22.53 -34.85
CA TRP A 370 21.09 -23.26 -36.10
C TRP A 370 20.82 -22.31 -37.28
N TYR A 371 20.01 -21.27 -37.06
CA TYR A 371 19.73 -20.25 -38.07
C TYR A 371 21.01 -19.53 -38.50
N GLN A 372 21.85 -19.13 -37.53
CA GLN A 372 23.15 -18.51 -37.81
C GLN A 372 24.11 -19.41 -38.59
N TYR A 373 24.06 -20.72 -38.31
CA TYR A 373 24.83 -21.71 -39.04
C TYR A 373 24.36 -21.82 -40.51
N GLN A 374 23.06 -21.97 -40.74
CA GLN A 374 22.48 -22.04 -42.08
C GLN A 374 22.84 -20.80 -42.92
N LEU A 375 22.69 -19.60 -42.36
CA LEU A 375 23.05 -18.38 -43.10
C LEU A 375 24.53 -18.36 -43.49
N ARG A 376 25.43 -18.77 -42.58
CA ARG A 376 26.87 -18.81 -42.85
C ARG A 376 27.22 -19.85 -43.92
N ASP A 377 26.61 -21.03 -43.85
CA ASP A 377 26.85 -22.14 -44.78
C ASP A 377 26.49 -21.75 -46.23
N PHE A 378 25.43 -20.96 -46.40
CA PHE A 378 24.99 -20.43 -47.69
C PHE A 378 25.58 -19.05 -48.03
N GLY A 379 26.59 -18.56 -47.28
CA GLY A 379 27.27 -17.29 -47.59
C GLY A 379 26.42 -16.02 -47.38
N VAL A 380 25.33 -16.12 -46.61
CA VAL A 380 24.42 -15.02 -46.29
C VAL A 380 24.87 -14.30 -45.02
N THR A 381 24.99 -12.98 -45.09
CA THR A 381 25.40 -12.16 -43.95
C THR A 381 24.19 -11.78 -43.11
N GLN A 382 24.14 -12.21 -41.85
CA GLN A 382 23.05 -11.85 -40.94
C GLN A 382 23.17 -10.38 -40.49
N SER A 383 22.04 -9.66 -40.51
CA SER A 383 21.89 -8.35 -39.89
C SER A 383 20.66 -8.33 -38.99
N MET A 384 20.72 -7.69 -37.82
CA MET A 384 19.55 -7.58 -36.93
C MET A 384 19.27 -6.15 -36.52
N SER A 385 18.00 -5.79 -36.37
CA SER A 385 17.57 -4.47 -35.90
C SER A 385 18.03 -4.18 -34.47
N ARG A 386 18.04 -2.89 -34.08
CA ARG A 386 18.23 -2.52 -32.68
C ARG A 386 16.97 -2.85 -31.88
N LYS A 387 17.14 -3.33 -30.65
CA LYS A 387 16.03 -3.63 -29.75
C LYS A 387 15.14 -2.40 -29.55
N GLY A 388 13.84 -2.55 -29.82
CA GLY A 388 12.84 -1.49 -29.62
C GLY A 388 12.75 -0.43 -30.73
N ASN A 389 13.33 -0.68 -31.90
CA ASN A 389 13.34 0.25 -33.03
C ASN A 389 12.63 -0.34 -34.25
N CYS A 390 11.32 -0.07 -34.40
CA CYS A 390 10.51 -0.55 -35.52
C CYS A 390 10.98 -0.05 -36.90
N LEU A 391 11.63 1.12 -36.94
CA LEU A 391 12.10 1.72 -38.19
C LEU A 391 13.18 0.89 -38.89
N ASP A 392 13.89 0.03 -38.16
CA ASP A 392 14.97 -0.78 -38.71
C ASP A 392 14.44 -1.91 -39.61
N ASN A 393 13.19 -2.35 -39.45
CA ASN A 393 12.55 -3.39 -40.29
C ASN A 393 11.34 -2.89 -41.08
N ALA A 394 11.29 -1.58 -41.37
CA ALA A 394 10.14 -0.91 -41.95
C ALA A 394 9.65 -1.51 -43.29
N CYS A 395 10.54 -2.11 -44.09
CA CYS A 395 10.17 -2.74 -45.36
C CYS A 395 9.28 -3.98 -45.17
N ALA A 396 9.62 -4.85 -44.20
CA ALA A 396 8.79 -6.01 -43.87
C ALA A 396 7.45 -5.56 -43.26
N GLU A 397 7.48 -4.57 -42.34
CA GLU A 397 6.28 -3.99 -41.76
C GLU A 397 5.35 -3.39 -42.83
N CYS A 398 5.91 -2.70 -43.83
CA CYS A 398 5.16 -2.13 -44.95
C CYS A 398 4.45 -3.21 -45.77
N PHE A 399 5.17 -4.28 -46.14
CA PHE A 399 4.57 -5.42 -46.83
C PHE A 399 3.42 -6.04 -46.02
N PHE A 400 3.60 -6.26 -44.73
CA PHE A 400 2.53 -6.79 -43.88
C PHE A 400 1.33 -5.87 -43.77
N GLY A 401 1.56 -4.55 -43.70
CA GLY A 401 0.50 -3.55 -43.70
C GLY A 401 -0.34 -3.63 -44.97
N THR A 402 0.31 -3.73 -46.14
CA THR A 402 -0.35 -3.88 -47.44
C THR A 402 -1.10 -5.19 -47.53
N LEU A 403 -0.45 -6.32 -47.25
CA LEU A 403 -1.06 -7.66 -47.25
C LEU A 403 -2.29 -7.72 -46.34
N LYS A 404 -2.19 -7.20 -45.11
CA LYS A 404 -3.30 -7.21 -44.16
C LYS A 404 -4.47 -6.34 -44.63
N SER A 405 -4.17 -5.19 -45.21
CA SER A 405 -5.20 -4.24 -45.66
C SER A 405 -5.92 -4.71 -46.92
N GLU A 406 -5.19 -5.25 -47.90
CA GLU A 406 -5.73 -5.62 -49.21
C GLU A 406 -6.28 -7.06 -49.25
N CYS A 407 -5.78 -7.97 -48.43
CA CYS A 407 -6.23 -9.37 -48.39
C CYS A 407 -7.00 -9.67 -47.09
N PHE A 408 -6.35 -9.54 -45.94
CA PHE A 408 -6.88 -10.08 -44.69
C PHE A 408 -8.11 -9.34 -44.14
N TYR A 409 -8.11 -8.00 -44.14
CA TYR A 409 -9.21 -7.21 -43.56
C TYR A 409 -10.42 -7.08 -44.50
N LEU A 410 -10.23 -7.27 -45.80
CA LEU A 410 -11.32 -7.28 -46.77
C LEU A 410 -11.97 -8.67 -46.91
N GLY A 411 -11.22 -9.74 -46.66
CA GLY A 411 -11.70 -11.12 -46.71
C GLY A 411 -12.47 -11.54 -45.46
N LYS A 412 -13.44 -12.45 -45.64
CA LYS A 412 -14.06 -13.21 -44.55
C LYS A 412 -13.68 -14.68 -44.72
N PHE A 413 -12.86 -15.19 -43.81
CA PHE A 413 -12.33 -16.56 -43.87
C PHE A 413 -13.09 -17.46 -42.89
N LYS A 414 -13.51 -18.63 -43.38
CA LYS A 414 -14.22 -19.66 -42.59
C LYS A 414 -13.26 -20.48 -41.75
N ASP A 415 -12.07 -20.77 -42.26
CA ASP A 415 -11.05 -21.57 -41.59
C ASP A 415 -9.63 -21.10 -41.94
N ILE A 416 -8.62 -21.82 -41.44
CA ILE A 416 -7.21 -21.51 -41.68
C ILE A 416 -6.81 -21.84 -43.12
N ASP A 417 -7.35 -22.91 -43.69
CA ASP A 417 -6.95 -23.39 -45.01
C ASP A 417 -7.37 -22.38 -46.07
N GLU A 418 -8.59 -21.84 -45.99
CA GLU A 418 -9.06 -20.75 -46.85
C GLU A 418 -8.20 -19.49 -46.70
N LEU A 419 -7.76 -19.15 -45.48
CA LEU A 419 -6.84 -18.03 -45.26
C LEU A 419 -5.46 -18.31 -45.88
N LYS A 420 -4.95 -19.54 -45.75
CA LYS A 420 -3.66 -19.94 -46.29
C LYS A 420 -3.67 -19.80 -47.81
N ASP A 421 -4.68 -20.35 -48.47
CA ASP A 421 -4.85 -20.25 -49.92
C ASP A 421 -4.92 -18.78 -50.37
N ALA A 422 -5.70 -17.95 -49.68
CA ALA A 422 -5.81 -16.54 -49.98
C ALA A 422 -4.49 -15.76 -49.81
N ILE A 423 -3.66 -16.10 -48.80
CA ILE A 423 -2.33 -15.51 -48.63
C ILE A 423 -1.41 -15.94 -49.76
N GLU A 424 -1.42 -17.22 -50.15
CA GLU A 424 -0.60 -17.73 -51.25
C GLU A 424 -0.95 -17.07 -52.58
N ASP A 425 -2.25 -16.95 -52.87
CA ASP A 425 -2.76 -16.25 -54.05
C ASP A 425 -2.43 -14.76 -54.03
N TYR A 426 -2.56 -14.12 -52.87
CA TYR A 426 -2.19 -12.72 -52.74
C TYR A 426 -0.69 -12.51 -52.96
N ILE A 427 0.19 -13.36 -52.43
CA ILE A 427 1.64 -13.23 -52.66
C ILE A 427 1.96 -13.38 -54.14
N ARG A 428 1.30 -14.33 -54.84
CA ARG A 428 1.42 -14.47 -56.30
C ARG A 428 0.97 -13.21 -57.03
N TYR A 429 -0.20 -12.66 -56.68
CA TYR A 429 -0.71 -11.40 -57.21
C TYR A 429 0.24 -10.23 -56.93
N TYR A 430 0.72 -10.10 -55.69
CA TYR A 430 1.62 -9.05 -55.23
C TYR A 430 2.90 -9.03 -56.06
N ASN A 431 3.52 -10.19 -56.27
CA ASN A 431 4.77 -10.29 -57.03
C ASN A 431 4.59 -10.03 -58.53
N THR A 432 3.49 -10.52 -59.13
CA THR A 432 3.38 -10.62 -60.60
C THR A 432 2.43 -9.64 -61.26
N ARG A 433 1.52 -9.02 -60.50
CA ARG A 433 0.44 -8.17 -61.04
C ARG A 433 0.25 -6.85 -60.30
N ARG A 434 0.57 -6.79 -59.01
CA ARG A 434 0.37 -5.57 -58.21
C ARG A 434 1.38 -4.50 -58.59
N ILE A 435 0.91 -3.46 -59.27
CA ILE A 435 1.74 -2.34 -59.69
C ILE A 435 2.22 -1.50 -58.50
N SER A 436 3.40 -0.90 -58.65
CA SER A 436 4.00 -0.02 -57.65
C SER A 436 4.35 1.33 -58.26
N LEU A 437 3.90 2.42 -57.61
CA LEU A 437 4.29 3.77 -58.02
C LEU A 437 5.80 3.98 -57.89
N LYS A 438 6.46 3.33 -56.91
CA LYS A 438 7.93 3.34 -56.76
C LYS A 438 8.64 2.73 -57.97
N PHE A 439 7.97 1.81 -58.67
CA PHE A 439 8.50 1.11 -59.83
C PHE A 439 7.89 1.62 -61.15
N ASN A 440 7.37 2.85 -61.15
CA ASN A 440 6.75 3.49 -62.32
C ASN A 440 5.66 2.62 -62.96
N GLY A 441 4.82 1.98 -62.14
CA GLY A 441 3.70 1.17 -62.62
C GLY A 441 4.04 -0.28 -62.91
N LEU A 442 5.27 -0.74 -62.66
CA LEU A 442 5.64 -2.15 -62.78
C LEU A 442 5.35 -2.91 -61.48
N SER A 443 5.03 -4.20 -61.59
CA SER A 443 5.03 -5.14 -60.48
C SER A 443 6.46 -5.49 -60.04
N PRO A 444 6.66 -6.06 -58.83
CA PRO A 444 7.98 -6.48 -58.34
C PRO A 444 8.76 -7.35 -59.34
N VAL A 445 8.13 -8.36 -59.93
CA VAL A 445 8.77 -9.27 -60.89
C VAL A 445 9.07 -8.56 -62.20
N GLU A 446 8.14 -7.76 -62.74
CA GLU A 446 8.36 -7.00 -63.97
C GLU A 446 9.52 -6.00 -63.81
N TYR A 447 9.61 -5.33 -62.65
CA TYR A 447 10.72 -4.44 -62.35
C TYR A 447 12.05 -5.19 -62.34
N ARG A 448 12.13 -6.37 -61.71
CA ARG A 448 13.35 -7.20 -61.76
C ARG A 448 13.71 -7.60 -63.18
N LEU A 449 12.75 -8.12 -63.96
CA LEU A 449 13.00 -8.57 -65.33
C LEU A 449 13.43 -7.43 -66.26
N LYS A 450 12.97 -6.20 -66.03
CA LYS A 450 13.37 -5.02 -66.80
C LYS A 450 14.86 -4.67 -66.64
N PHE A 451 15.42 -4.81 -65.44
CA PHE A 451 16.82 -4.46 -65.15
C PHE A 451 17.77 -5.67 -65.14
N HIS A 452 17.23 -6.85 -64.86
CA HIS A 452 17.94 -8.13 -64.78
C HIS A 452 17.11 -9.22 -65.48
N PRO A 453 17.04 -9.20 -66.82
CA PRO A 453 16.33 -10.24 -67.57
C PRO A 453 16.97 -11.60 -67.31
N LEU A 454 16.15 -12.66 -67.35
CA LEU A 454 16.65 -14.03 -67.31
C LEU A 454 17.61 -14.23 -68.49
N ARG A 455 18.85 -14.62 -68.20
CA ARG A 455 19.76 -15.12 -69.24
C ARG A 455 19.19 -16.48 -69.65
N ILE A 456 18.55 -16.51 -70.82
CA ILE A 456 18.05 -17.74 -71.46
C ILE A 456 19.24 -18.55 -71.96
#